data_AF-A0A1Y3TZB7-F1
#
_entry.id   AF-A0A1Y3TZB7-F1
#
_cell.length_a   1.000
_cell.length_b   1.000
_cell.length_c   1.000
_cell.angle_alpha   90.00
_cell.angle_beta   90.00
_cell.angle_gamma   90.00
#
_symmetry.space_group_name_H-M   'P 1'
#
loop_
_entity.id
_entity.type
_entity.pdbx_description
1 polymer ?
#
loop_
_entity_poly.entity_id
_entity_poly.type
_entity_poly.pdbx_seq_one_letter_code
_entity_poly.pdbx_strand_id
1 'polypeptide(L)'
;MTSQTNENALLKAGCILLMAAGAVCQAIGVWNSLSVGRQTQNMESEMYDNLNQAMQQQTGGQAGADVAIQALQGLSVLVAVLCVVVLAVLLVVGLMGLKRVDKPEKYRFFLIWGIVLLVFGGVGALLVADFASIRGIANLLWAVVAPILFIVGALQQKKAL
;
A
#
# COMPACT_ATOMS: atom_id res chain seq x y z
N MET A 1 -25.13 -2.23 30.85
CA MET A 1 -25.60 -2.47 29.47
C MET A 1 -24.65 -1.84 28.44
N THR A 2 -23.36 -2.19 28.40
CA THR A 2 -22.36 -1.48 27.56
C THR A 2 -21.40 -2.38 26.76
N SER A 3 -21.53 -3.71 26.79
CA SER A 3 -20.52 -4.58 26.14
C SER A 3 -20.73 -4.81 24.64
N GLN A 4 -21.96 -4.70 24.09
CA GLN A 4 -22.22 -5.06 22.69
C GLN A 4 -21.87 -3.98 21.66
N THR A 5 -21.81 -2.69 22.04
CA THR A 5 -21.43 -1.61 21.12
C THR A 5 -19.93 -1.55 20.85
N ASN A 6 -19.09 -2.08 21.76
CA ASN A 6 -17.63 -2.02 21.63
C ASN A 6 -17.06 -3.13 20.73
N GLU A 7 -17.68 -4.32 20.67
CA GLU A 7 -17.14 -5.46 19.90
C GLU A 7 -17.01 -5.19 18.39
N ASN A 8 -17.95 -4.43 17.82
CA ASN A 8 -17.92 -4.12 16.38
C ASN A 8 -17.18 -2.82 16.06
N ALA A 9 -16.87 -2.00 17.07
CA ALA A 9 -16.20 -0.71 16.88
C ALA A 9 -14.77 -0.90 16.35
N LEU A 10 -14.04 -1.90 16.86
CA LEU A 10 -12.69 -2.25 16.41
C LEU A 10 -12.65 -2.68 14.94
N LEU A 11 -13.59 -3.54 14.53
CA LEU A 11 -13.66 -4.01 13.14
C LEU A 11 -14.14 -2.91 12.19
N LYS A 12 -15.10 -2.06 12.61
CA LYS A 12 -15.52 -0.87 11.85
C LYS A 12 -14.35 0.09 11.66
N ALA A 13 -13.62 0.40 12.73
CA ALA A 13 -12.40 1.21 12.69
C ALA A 13 -11.35 0.58 11.77
N GLY A 14 -11.10 -0.72 11.89
CA GLY A 14 -10.17 -1.46 11.02
C GLY A 14 -10.53 -1.33 9.53
N CYS A 15 -11.81 -1.47 9.16
CA CYS A 15 -12.24 -1.34 7.76
C CYS A 15 -12.09 0.09 7.24
N ILE A 16 -12.50 1.09 8.03
CA ILE A 16 -12.40 2.50 7.65
C ILE A 16 -10.93 2.88 7.51
N LEU A 17 -10.09 2.45 8.45
CA LEU A 17 -8.65 2.73 8.45
C LEU A 17 -7.95 2.03 7.29
N LEU A 18 -8.30 0.77 6.98
CA LEU A 18 -7.83 0.05 5.79
C LEU A 18 -8.09 0.84 4.51
N MET A 19 -9.32 1.33 4.34
CA MET A 19 -9.72 2.08 3.15
C MET A 19 -9.10 3.47 3.09
N ALA A 20 -9.16 4.24 4.17
CA ALA A 20 -8.69 5.62 4.20
C ALA A 20 -7.15 5.69 4.14
N ALA A 21 -6.44 4.93 4.98
CA ALA A 21 -4.99 4.91 4.96
C ALA A 21 -4.45 4.23 3.69
N GLY A 22 -5.14 3.18 3.22
CA GLY A 22 -4.88 2.57 1.92
C GLY A 22 -4.99 3.58 0.79
N ALA A 23 -6.10 4.31 0.70
CA ALA A 23 -6.30 5.33 -0.33
C ALA A 23 -5.23 6.41 -0.32
N VAL A 24 -4.88 6.94 0.85
CA VAL A 24 -3.81 7.95 0.97
C VAL A 24 -2.46 7.38 0.54
N CYS A 25 -2.08 6.20 1.04
CA CYS A 25 -0.81 5.56 0.71
C CYS A 25 -0.70 5.30 -0.81
N GLN A 26 -1.75 4.75 -1.41
CA GLN A 26 -1.75 4.42 -2.83
C GLN A 26 -1.82 5.67 -3.71
N ALA A 27 -2.55 6.72 -3.32
CA ALA A 27 -2.57 7.99 -4.04
C ALA A 27 -1.19 8.64 -4.09
N ILE A 28 -0.47 8.68 -2.96
CA ILE A 28 0.92 9.19 -2.94
C ILE A 28 1.85 8.28 -3.74
N GLY A 29 1.67 6.95 -3.65
CA GLY A 29 2.43 5.99 -4.46
C GLY A 29 2.29 6.24 -5.96
N VAL A 30 1.06 6.41 -6.44
CA VAL A 30 0.76 6.76 -7.84
C VAL A 30 1.37 8.11 -8.20
N TRP A 31 1.25 9.11 -7.33
CA TRP A 31 1.83 10.44 -7.55
C TRP A 31 3.35 10.39 -7.72
N ASN A 32 4.04 9.67 -6.83
CA ASN A 32 5.49 9.49 -6.89
C ASN A 32 5.94 8.75 -8.16
N SER A 33 5.19 7.72 -8.57
CA SER A 33 5.45 7.04 -9.83
C SER A 33 5.28 7.96 -11.04
N LEU A 34 4.20 8.77 -11.07
CA LEU A 34 3.96 9.73 -12.13
C LEU A 34 4.99 10.88 -12.13
N SER A 35 5.50 11.29 -10.97
CA SER A 35 6.52 12.33 -10.89
C SER A 35 7.85 11.89 -11.51
N VAL A 36 8.21 10.60 -11.44
CA VAL A 36 9.38 10.05 -12.15
C VAL A 36 9.25 10.23 -13.66
N GLY A 37 8.07 9.96 -14.22
CA GLY A 37 7.78 10.23 -15.64
C GLY A 37 7.93 11.71 -16.02
N ARG A 38 7.48 12.62 -15.15
CA ARG A 38 7.61 14.07 -15.38
C ARG A 38 9.06 14.57 -15.23
N GLN A 39 9.80 14.04 -14.25
CA GLN A 39 11.20 14.39 -14.01
C GLN A 39 12.10 13.93 -15.15
N THR A 40 11.79 12.77 -15.74
CA THR A 40 12.54 12.27 -16.90
C THR A 40 12.24 13.04 -18.18
N GLN A 41 11.03 13.61 -18.34
CA GLN A 41 10.69 14.48 -19.47
C GLN A 41 11.30 15.89 -19.36
N ASN A 42 11.41 16.42 -18.14
CA ASN A 42 11.97 17.75 -17.87
C ASN A 42 13.42 17.67 -17.39
N MET A 43 14.13 16.58 -17.73
CA MET A 43 15.49 16.38 -17.27
C MET A 43 16.41 17.42 -17.93
N GLU A 44 17.13 18.18 -17.11
CA GLU A 44 18.12 19.14 -17.61
C GLU A 44 19.22 18.42 -18.40
N SER A 45 19.75 19.07 -19.44
CA SER A 45 20.75 18.48 -20.33
C SER A 45 22.00 18.03 -19.59
N GLU A 46 22.41 18.77 -18.55
CA GLU A 46 23.56 18.40 -17.70
C GLU A 46 23.31 17.10 -16.92
N MET A 47 22.09 16.89 -16.41
CA MET A 47 21.74 15.66 -15.71
C MET A 47 21.66 14.47 -16.67
N TYR A 48 21.15 14.70 -17.89
CA TYR A 48 21.14 13.69 -18.93
C TYR A 48 22.56 13.28 -19.34
N ASP A 49 23.46 14.24 -19.56
CA ASP A 49 24.85 13.97 -19.95
C ASP A 49 25.61 13.20 -18.86
N ASN A 50 25.42 13.58 -17.59
CA ASN A 50 25.98 12.85 -16.44
C ASN A 50 25.45 11.40 -16.39
N LEU A 51 24.13 11.22 -16.59
CA LEU A 51 23.53 9.89 -16.62
C LEU A 51 24.05 9.05 -17.79
N ASN A 52 24.26 9.69 -18.94
CA ASN A 52 24.74 9.04 -20.15
C ASN A 52 26.18 8.58 -20.00
N GLN A 53 27.06 9.41 -19.41
CA GLN A 53 28.43 9.01 -19.08
C GLN A 53 28.46 7.87 -18.07
N ALA A 54 27.64 7.93 -17.01
CA ALA A 54 27.56 6.86 -16.01
C ALA A 54 27.09 5.53 -16.62
N MET A 55 26.07 5.57 -17.48
CA MET A 55 25.55 4.38 -18.16
C MET A 55 26.53 3.81 -19.16
N GLN A 56 27.21 4.64 -19.95
CA GLN A 56 28.23 4.17 -20.88
C GLN A 56 29.43 3.56 -20.14
N GLN A 57 29.81 4.10 -18.99
CA GLN A 57 30.85 3.49 -18.14
C GLN A 57 30.42 2.13 -17.58
N GLN A 58 29.19 1.99 -17.10
CA GLN A 58 28.68 0.71 -16.56
C GLN A 58 28.50 -0.35 -17.65
N THR A 59 28.09 0.06 -18.85
CA THR A 59 27.73 -0.86 -19.95
C THR A 59 28.86 -1.08 -20.95
N GLY A 60 30.02 -0.45 -20.75
CA GLY A 60 31.13 -0.48 -21.71
C GLY A 60 30.78 0.16 -23.06
N GLY A 61 29.90 1.16 -23.06
CA GLY A 61 29.42 1.87 -24.25
C GLY A 61 28.25 1.20 -24.98
N GLN A 62 27.71 0.09 -24.47
CA GLN A 62 26.60 -0.63 -25.13
C GLN A 62 25.23 0.02 -24.92
N ALA A 63 25.04 0.78 -23.83
CA ALA A 63 23.78 1.48 -23.56
C ALA A 63 24.02 2.88 -22.97
N GLY A 64 23.22 3.85 -23.45
CA GLY A 64 23.23 5.23 -22.98
C GLY A 64 22.11 5.54 -21.98
N ALA A 65 21.98 6.83 -21.64
CA ALA A 65 20.94 7.33 -20.74
C ALA A 65 19.51 7.00 -21.20
N ASP A 66 19.25 6.99 -22.51
CA ASP A 66 17.92 6.68 -23.08
C ASP A 66 17.35 5.34 -22.58
N VAL A 67 18.19 4.30 -22.56
CA VAL A 67 17.77 2.95 -22.12
C VAL A 67 17.46 2.94 -20.62
N ALA A 68 18.27 3.62 -19.81
CA ALA A 68 18.04 3.74 -18.37
C ALA A 68 16.75 4.50 -18.07
N ILE A 69 16.52 5.62 -18.76
CA ILE A 69 15.34 6.44 -18.60
C ILE A 69 14.09 5.66 -19.02
N GLN A 70 14.14 4.94 -20.14
CA GLN A 70 13.02 4.11 -20.59
C GLN A 70 12.71 2.98 -19.60
N ALA A 71 13.73 2.30 -19.07
CA ALA A 71 13.55 1.25 -18.06
C ALA A 71 12.94 1.80 -16.77
N LEU A 72 13.42 2.97 -16.31
CA LEU A 72 12.92 3.64 -15.12
C LEU A 72 11.46 4.09 -15.30
N GLN A 73 11.12 4.69 -16.46
CA GLN A 73 9.75 5.05 -16.81
C GLN A 73 8.84 3.82 -16.83
N GLY A 74 9.25 2.74 -17.50
CA GLY A 74 8.49 1.49 -17.56
C GLY A 74 8.21 0.90 -16.18
N LEU A 75 9.22 0.86 -15.31
CA LEU A 75 9.06 0.41 -13.93
C LEU A 75 8.13 1.33 -13.13
N SER A 76 8.24 2.65 -13.31
CA SER A 76 7.39 3.62 -12.60
C SER A 76 5.90 3.44 -12.94
N VAL A 77 5.58 3.19 -14.22
CA VAL A 77 4.20 2.92 -14.68
C VAL A 77 3.70 1.60 -14.10
N LEU A 78 4.53 0.55 -14.09
CA LEU A 78 4.17 -0.74 -13.48
C LEU A 78 3.81 -0.57 -12.00
N VAL A 79 4.63 0.18 -11.24
CA VAL A 79 4.37 0.47 -9.83
C VAL A 79 3.07 1.27 -9.67
N ALA A 80 2.80 2.25 -10.53
CA ALA A 80 1.55 3.01 -10.48
C ALA A 80 0.32 2.11 -10.69
N VAL A 81 0.37 1.21 -11.67
CA VAL A 81 -0.70 0.25 -11.93
C VAL A 81 -0.91 -0.68 -10.73
N LEU A 82 0.17 -1.22 -10.16
CA LEU A 82 0.10 -2.04 -8.96
C LEU A 82 -0.50 -1.28 -7.78
N CYS A 83 -0.17 0.00 -7.62
CA CYS A 83 -0.76 0.83 -6.56
C CYS A 83 -2.29 0.92 -6.69
N VAL A 84 -2.80 1.12 -7.91
CA VAL A 84 -4.24 1.18 -8.21
C VAL A 84 -4.91 -0.18 -7.99
N VAL A 85 -4.28 -1.28 -8.40
CA VAL A 85 -4.81 -2.64 -8.18
C VAL A 85 -4.94 -2.93 -6.68
N VAL A 86 -3.90 -2.62 -5.89
CA VAL A 86 -3.94 -2.79 -4.44
C VAL A 86 -5.02 -1.91 -3.82
N LEU A 87 -5.17 -0.66 -4.27
CA LEU A 87 -6.25 0.22 -3.81
C LEU A 87 -7.63 -0.41 -4.04
N ALA A 88 -7.87 -0.96 -5.22
CA ALA A 88 -9.13 -1.64 -5.52
C ALA A 88 -9.39 -2.81 -4.57
N VAL A 89 -8.36 -3.63 -4.28
CA VAL A 89 -8.47 -4.73 -3.30
C VAL A 89 -8.81 -4.20 -1.91
N LEU A 90 -8.13 -3.15 -1.43
CA LEU A 90 -8.37 -2.58 -0.10
C LEU A 90 -9.80 -2.04 0.04
N LEU A 91 -10.32 -1.38 -1.01
CA LEU A 91 -11.70 -0.91 -1.04
C LEU A 91 -12.69 -2.08 -1.03
N VAL A 92 -12.46 -3.11 -1.85
CA VAL A 92 -13.34 -4.30 -1.88
C VAL A 92 -13.36 -5.00 -0.52
N VAL A 93 -12.19 -5.23 0.08
CA VAL A 93 -12.07 -5.89 1.39
C VAL A 93 -12.69 -5.04 2.49
N GLY A 94 -12.43 -3.74 2.50
CA GLY A 94 -13.00 -2.81 3.49
C GLY A 94 -14.52 -2.71 3.40
N LEU A 95 -15.08 -2.59 2.19
CA LEU A 95 -16.53 -2.56 1.97
C LEU A 95 -17.21 -3.89 2.30
N MET A 96 -16.61 -5.02 1.90
CA MET A 96 -17.12 -6.34 2.27
C MET A 96 -17.02 -6.59 3.77
N GLY A 97 -15.96 -6.10 4.42
CA GLY A 97 -15.78 -6.15 5.86
C GLY A 97 -16.87 -5.37 6.58
N LEU A 98 -17.13 -4.12 6.22
CA LEU A 98 -18.21 -3.31 6.82
C LEU A 98 -19.58 -4.00 6.73
N LYS A 99 -19.91 -4.65 5.61
CA LYS A 99 -21.17 -5.40 5.46
C LYS A 99 -21.27 -6.65 6.35
N ARG A 100 -20.14 -7.15 6.84
CA ARG A 100 -20.04 -8.39 7.63
C ARG A 100 -19.76 -8.10 9.11
N VAL A 101 -19.55 -6.84 9.47
CA VAL A 101 -19.06 -6.46 10.79
C VAL A 101 -20.06 -6.76 11.90
N ASP A 102 -21.36 -6.65 11.63
CA ASP A 102 -22.40 -6.93 12.61
C ASP A 102 -22.81 -8.42 12.63
N LYS A 103 -22.06 -9.30 11.93
CA LYS A 103 -22.35 -10.74 11.82
C LYS A 103 -21.23 -11.56 12.47
N PRO A 104 -21.33 -11.94 13.76
CA PRO A 104 -20.27 -12.64 14.48
C PRO A 104 -19.90 -13.99 13.84
N GLU A 105 -20.86 -14.67 13.19
CA GLU A 105 -20.63 -15.91 12.43
C GLU A 105 -19.58 -15.77 11.31
N LYS A 106 -19.33 -14.54 10.85
CA LYS A 106 -18.39 -14.24 9.78
C LYS A 106 -17.01 -13.81 10.28
N TYR A 107 -16.69 -14.00 11.57
CA TYR A 107 -15.37 -13.64 12.14
C TYR A 107 -14.18 -14.21 11.35
N ARG A 108 -14.34 -15.41 10.76
CA ARG A 108 -13.30 -16.06 9.94
C ARG A 108 -12.87 -15.19 8.74
N PHE A 109 -13.77 -14.40 8.17
CA PHE A 109 -13.44 -13.47 7.09
C PHE A 109 -12.38 -12.46 7.54
N PHE A 110 -12.61 -11.80 8.67
CA PHE A 110 -11.68 -10.82 9.23
C PHE A 110 -10.36 -11.46 9.66
N LEU A 111 -10.40 -12.67 10.22
CA LEU A 111 -9.19 -13.38 10.63
C LEU A 111 -8.31 -13.75 9.42
N ILE A 112 -8.91 -14.31 8.36
CA ILE A 112 -8.18 -14.69 7.14
C ILE A 112 -7.61 -13.44 6.47
N TRP A 113 -8.43 -12.41 6.24
CA TRP A 113 -7.97 -11.19 5.59
C TRP A 113 -6.97 -10.42 6.45
N GLY A 114 -7.12 -10.42 7.78
CA GLY A 114 -6.14 -9.85 8.70
C GLY A 114 -4.77 -10.51 8.53
N ILE A 115 -4.68 -11.84 8.51
CA ILE A 115 -3.40 -12.53 8.31
C ILE A 115 -2.83 -12.24 6.91
N VAL A 116 -3.65 -12.36 5.85
CA VAL A 116 -3.20 -12.12 4.47
C VAL A 116 -2.69 -10.69 4.30
N LEU A 117 -3.42 -9.69 4.77
CA LEU A 117 -3.02 -8.29 4.69
C LEU A 117 -1.79 -8.00 5.55
N LEU A 118 -1.65 -8.63 6.72
CA LEU A 118 -0.46 -8.47 7.57
C LEU A 118 0.79 -9.05 6.91
N VAL A 119 0.68 -10.20 6.23
CA VAL A 119 1.81 -10.82 5.53
C VAL A 119 2.20 -9.99 4.31
N PHE A 120 1.26 -9.69 3.43
CA PHE A 120 1.54 -8.97 2.19
C PHE A 120 1.85 -7.49 2.44
N GLY A 121 1.03 -6.82 3.25
CA GLY A 121 1.20 -5.43 3.62
C GLY A 121 2.40 -5.24 4.55
N GLY A 122 2.53 -6.06 5.59
CA GLY A 122 3.61 -5.92 6.58
C GLY A 122 5.00 -6.11 5.96
N VAL A 123 5.18 -7.07 5.05
CA VAL A 123 6.43 -7.19 4.28
C VAL A 123 6.66 -5.95 3.42
N GLY A 124 5.63 -5.46 2.72
CA GLY A 124 5.72 -4.21 1.96
C GLY A 124 6.07 -3.00 2.82
N ALA A 125 5.59 -2.94 4.06
CA ALA A 125 5.88 -1.88 5.02
C ALA A 125 7.33 -1.93 5.55
N LEU A 126 7.89 -3.12 5.73
CA LEU A 126 9.29 -3.29 6.13
C LEU A 126 10.28 -2.90 5.02
N LEU A 127 9.87 -3.01 3.75
CA LEU A 127 10.69 -2.63 2.60
C LEU A 127 10.69 -1.11 2.33
N VAL A 128 9.70 -0.39 2.87
CA VAL A 128 9.63 1.08 2.77
C VAL A 128 10.27 1.67 4.02
N ALA A 129 11.54 2.08 3.91
CA ALA A 129 12.36 2.55 5.05
C ALA A 129 11.96 3.93 5.61
N ASP A 130 10.92 4.57 5.07
CA ASP A 130 10.52 5.92 5.46
C ASP A 130 9.23 5.88 6.26
N PHE A 131 9.35 5.72 7.58
CA PHE A 131 8.23 5.74 8.52
C PHE A 131 7.84 7.15 8.98
N ALA A 132 8.66 8.16 8.67
CA ALA A 132 8.45 9.54 9.10
C ALA A 132 7.56 10.34 8.12
N SER A 133 7.41 9.88 6.87
CA SER A 133 6.52 10.51 5.91
C SER A 133 5.05 10.11 6.09
N ILE A 134 4.15 10.98 5.61
CA ILE A 134 2.70 10.71 5.58
C ILE A 134 2.40 9.39 4.87
N ARG A 135 3.13 9.09 3.79
CA ARG A 135 3.01 7.81 3.07
C ARG A 135 3.46 6.64 3.94
N GLY A 136 4.57 6.78 4.65
CA GLY A 136 5.06 5.78 5.61
C GLY A 136 4.05 5.45 6.69
N ILE A 137 3.51 6.48 7.34
CA ILE A 137 2.49 6.34 8.39
C ILE A 137 1.22 5.70 7.82
N ALA A 138 0.72 6.20 6.68
CA ALA A 138 -0.43 5.61 6.02
C ALA A 138 -0.20 4.14 5.66
N ASN A 139 1.02 3.80 5.21
CA ASN A 139 1.41 2.43 4.90
C ASN A 139 1.32 1.54 6.15
N LEU A 140 1.90 1.95 7.28
CA LEU A 140 1.78 1.23 8.55
C LEU A 140 0.33 1.03 8.99
N LEU A 141 -0.51 2.06 8.81
CA LEU A 141 -1.90 2.02 9.22
C LEU A 141 -2.68 0.94 8.44
N TRP A 142 -2.63 0.93 7.11
CA TRP A 142 -3.37 -0.07 6.35
C TRP A 142 -2.71 -1.46 6.35
N ALA A 143 -1.38 -1.53 6.42
CA ALA A 143 -0.61 -2.77 6.29
C ALA A 143 -0.40 -3.52 7.61
N VAL A 144 -0.46 -2.83 8.75
CA VAL A 144 -0.19 -3.41 10.07
C VAL A 144 -1.34 -3.15 11.03
N VAL A 145 -1.73 -1.89 11.23
CA VAL A 145 -2.73 -1.53 12.25
C VAL A 145 -4.11 -2.10 11.90
N ALA A 146 -4.62 -1.87 10.68
CA ALA A 146 -5.91 -2.42 10.25
C ALA A 146 -5.97 -3.96 10.30
N PRO A 147 -4.93 -4.70 9.84
CA PRO A 147 -4.86 -6.15 10.00
C PRO A 147 -4.87 -6.64 11.44
N ILE A 148 -4.15 -5.97 12.34
CA ILE A 148 -4.17 -6.29 13.77
C ILE A 148 -5.58 -6.07 14.34
N LEU A 149 -6.23 -4.96 13.98
CA LEU A 149 -7.62 -4.69 14.37
C LEU A 149 -8.58 -5.76 13.85
N PHE A 150 -8.37 -6.27 12.64
CA PHE A 150 -9.15 -7.39 12.09
C PHE A 150 -8.96 -8.68 12.90
N ILE A 151 -7.73 -9.02 13.26
CA ILE A 151 -7.43 -10.22 14.05
C ILE A 151 -8.02 -10.11 15.46
N VAL A 152 -7.75 -9.00 16.16
CA VAL A 152 -8.26 -8.78 17.52
C VAL A 152 -9.79 -8.71 17.53
N GLY A 153 -10.39 -7.98 16.60
CA GLY A 153 -11.84 -7.90 16.46
C GLY A 153 -12.49 -9.24 16.13
N ALA A 154 -11.88 -10.05 15.26
CA ALA A 154 -12.35 -11.40 14.96
C ALA A 154 -12.28 -12.33 16.18
N LEU A 155 -11.22 -12.23 16.98
CA LEU A 155 -11.06 -13.00 18.21
C LEU A 155 -12.06 -12.60 19.29
N GLN A 156 -12.45 -11.32 19.35
CA GLN A 156 -13.53 -10.87 20.23
C GLN A 156 -14.88 -11.47 19.80
N GLN A 157 -15.23 -11.35 18.52
CA GLN A 157 -16.46 -11.96 17.98
C GLN A 157 -16.54 -13.47 18.19
N LYS A 158 -15.41 -14.19 18.12
CA LYS A 158 -15.35 -15.62 18.42
C LYS A 158 -15.70 -15.94 19.87
N LYS A 159 -15.38 -15.05 20.83
CA LYS A 159 -15.67 -15.26 22.26
C LYS A 159 -17.12 -14.93 22.62
N ALA A 160 -17.78 -14.07 21.85
CA ALA A 160 -19.20 -13.75 22.01
C ALA A 160 -20.14 -14.75 21.29
N LEU A 161 -19.58 -15.73 20.58
CA LEU A 161 -20.24 -16.85 19.93
C LEU A 161 -20.22 -18.08 20.84
#